data_AF-A0A2S0NLC7-F1
#
_entry.id   AF-A0A2S0NLC7-F1
#
_cell.length_a   1.000
_cell.length_b   1.000
_cell.length_c   1.000
_cell.angle_alpha   90.00
_cell.angle_beta   90.00
_cell.angle_gamma   90.00
#
_symmetry.space_group_name_H-M   'P 1'
#
loop_
_entity.id
_entity.type
_entity.pdbx_description
1 polymer ?
#
loop_
_entity_poly.entity_id
_entity_poly.type
_entity_poly.pdbx_seq_one_letter_code
_entity_poly.pdbx_strand_id
1 'polypeptide(L)'
;MNRIINMLISGVNNLYNNYPHIDKLNVFPVPDGDTGTNMNLTATNGYNDVKDLEFNSIGELMNAFARGLIMGARGNSGVIFSQIMKGFAKGLVDTTDLTVQDWKKAFTFATEIAYKAVMKPVEGTILTVIRETGEAVNLLDDAIDEKELWNQIVKAANISLDNTPNLLQALKDVGVVDSGGYGLVKFLEGMHSVVVNDKIIDRLEKLESNDGSNLNMDILEEEFGYCTEAIVMLNHEFINKIEVSIIRDQLTIYGNTSIVIVIDEDILKVHTHALTPGQVITFLQQYGNFRSLKIENMNLQAERQVADAKPSEWKETSTITNERKLKNNMAIIAVVASQELKQYFETELGVDLAINSGAKMNPSTNEFLKAIEEVDAKNVFIMPNNSNVLLTAKQAEKVEEKSKIYVIPTKTIQQGMVSALNFDPSASVFKNHTGLSRAIKNVVSFTITQAVKDATVDGIKIKKNQQMAIADGKIVATESSLNLIFEKSLSKYITHKTEIITVFVGQDTDAKNISDLRKFLDENFDVEYEIIDGGQKVYSFLISIE
;
A
#
# COMPACT_ATOMS: atom_id res chain seq x y z
N MET A 1 0.19 -19.47 34.43
CA MET A 1 0.15 -18.01 34.15
C MET A 1 1.39 -17.51 33.39
N ASN A 2 2.61 -17.56 33.95
CA ASN A 2 3.81 -17.08 33.26
C ASN A 2 4.02 -17.68 31.86
N ARG A 3 3.71 -18.97 31.70
CA ARG A 3 3.81 -19.64 30.40
C ARG A 3 2.89 -19.05 29.33
N ILE A 4 1.64 -18.73 29.66
CA ILE A 4 0.72 -18.13 28.67
C ILE A 4 1.10 -16.69 28.35
N ILE A 5 1.62 -15.94 29.33
CA ILE A 5 2.20 -14.61 29.09
C ILE A 5 3.37 -14.73 28.10
N ASN A 6 4.28 -15.69 28.31
CA ASN A 6 5.39 -15.95 27.39
C ASN A 6 4.90 -16.35 26.00
N MET A 7 3.85 -17.18 25.90
CA MET A 7 3.24 -17.54 24.61
C MET A 7 2.69 -16.31 23.89
N LEU A 8 1.98 -15.42 24.59
CA LEU A 8 1.47 -14.18 24.03
C LEU A 8 2.61 -13.25 23.59
N ILE A 9 3.64 -13.05 24.43
CA ILE A 9 4.84 -12.26 24.09
C ILE A 9 5.48 -12.80 22.82
N SER A 10 5.72 -14.11 22.77
CA SER A 10 6.37 -14.77 21.64
C SER A 10 5.50 -14.68 20.38
N GLY A 11 4.18 -14.83 20.49
CA GLY A 11 3.23 -14.63 19.40
C GLY A 11 3.25 -13.20 18.85
N VAL A 12 3.19 -12.20 19.73
CA VAL A 12 3.26 -10.76 19.39
C VAL A 12 4.59 -10.43 18.72
N ASN A 13 5.71 -10.93 19.27
CA ASN A 13 7.03 -10.72 18.70
C ASN A 13 7.19 -11.39 17.34
N ASN A 14 6.70 -12.62 17.17
CA ASN A 14 6.81 -13.30 15.88
C ASN A 14 5.93 -12.63 14.82
N LEU A 15 4.73 -12.17 15.20
CA LEU A 15 3.89 -11.34 14.33
C LEU A 15 4.62 -10.04 13.94
N TYR A 16 5.24 -9.35 14.91
CA TYR A 16 6.05 -8.16 14.64
C TYR A 16 7.22 -8.46 13.68
N ASN A 17 7.93 -9.58 13.89
CA ASN A 17 9.07 -9.92 13.04
C ASN A 17 8.66 -10.24 11.59
N ASN A 18 7.38 -10.54 11.34
CA ASN A 18 6.86 -10.91 10.03
C ASN A 18 5.88 -9.89 9.42
N TYR A 19 5.48 -8.84 10.15
CA TYR A 19 4.50 -7.87 9.67
C TYR A 19 4.87 -7.25 8.31
N PRO A 20 6.14 -6.90 8.01
CA PRO A 20 6.48 -6.34 6.70
C PRO A 20 6.29 -7.35 5.57
N HIS A 21 6.49 -8.64 5.83
CA HIS A 21 6.22 -9.69 4.84
C HIS A 21 4.72 -9.92 4.68
N ILE A 22 3.95 -9.87 5.77
CA ILE A 22 2.49 -9.98 5.73
C ILE A 22 1.89 -8.85 4.88
N ASP A 23 2.38 -7.63 5.04
CA ASP A 23 1.99 -6.46 4.23
C ASP A 23 2.23 -6.70 2.73
N LYS A 24 3.31 -7.41 2.36
CA LYS A 24 3.59 -7.75 0.95
C LYS A 24 2.58 -8.73 0.35
N LEU A 25 1.95 -9.58 1.16
CA LEU A 25 0.96 -10.56 0.72
C LEU A 25 -0.46 -9.95 0.61
N ASN A 26 -0.66 -8.72 1.08
CA ASN A 26 -1.98 -8.11 1.13
C ASN A 26 -2.45 -7.69 -0.27
N VAL A 27 -3.24 -8.56 -0.90
CA VAL A 27 -3.83 -8.36 -2.24
C VAL A 27 -5.36 -8.45 -2.24
N PHE A 28 -5.98 -8.75 -1.09
CA PHE A 28 -7.41 -8.96 -0.95
C PHE A 28 -7.92 -8.53 0.44
N PRO A 29 -9.12 -7.92 0.56
CA PRO A 29 -9.99 -7.46 -0.53
C PRO A 29 -9.49 -6.17 -1.20
N VAL A 30 -8.61 -5.44 -0.52
CA VAL A 30 -7.99 -4.23 -1.03
C VAL A 30 -6.47 -4.41 -0.93
N PRO A 31 -5.70 -4.22 -2.02
CA PRO A 31 -4.26 -4.40 -2.04
C PRO A 31 -3.55 -3.18 -1.46
N ASP A 32 -3.96 -2.78 -0.26
CA ASP A 32 -3.48 -1.59 0.42
C ASP A 32 -2.37 -1.91 1.41
N GLY A 33 -1.67 -3.06 1.27
CA GLY A 33 -0.42 -3.38 1.97
C GLY A 33 -0.40 -3.19 3.49
N ASP A 34 -1.53 -3.09 4.18
CA ASP A 34 -1.58 -2.70 5.60
C ASP A 34 -1.89 -3.83 6.58
N THR A 35 -2.24 -5.03 6.08
CA THR A 35 -2.73 -6.14 6.92
C THR A 35 -1.79 -6.48 8.07
N GLY A 36 -0.51 -6.64 7.79
CA GLY A 36 0.52 -6.93 8.77
C GLY A 36 0.70 -5.77 9.75
N THR A 37 0.81 -4.53 9.25
CA THR A 37 0.90 -3.33 10.06
C THR A 37 -0.29 -3.21 11.03
N ASN A 38 -1.52 -3.42 10.54
CA ASN A 38 -2.75 -3.37 11.31
C ASN A 38 -2.80 -4.47 12.39
N MET A 39 -2.50 -5.72 12.03
CA MET A 39 -2.45 -6.82 12.99
C MET A 39 -1.35 -6.62 14.04
N ASN A 40 -0.16 -6.15 13.64
CA ASN A 40 0.95 -5.89 14.54
C ASN A 40 0.63 -4.76 15.53
N LEU A 41 0.07 -3.64 15.06
CA LEU A 41 -0.35 -2.54 15.95
C LEU A 41 -1.43 -3.01 16.93
N THR A 42 -2.38 -3.81 16.45
CA THR A 42 -3.43 -4.41 17.29
C THR A 42 -2.84 -5.29 18.38
N ALA A 43 -1.95 -6.20 18.02
CA ALA A 43 -1.29 -7.13 18.94
C ALA A 43 -0.37 -6.41 19.94
N THR A 44 0.37 -5.40 19.47
CA THR A 44 1.25 -4.57 20.31
C THR A 44 0.45 -3.76 21.33
N ASN A 45 -0.69 -3.20 20.94
CA ASN A 45 -1.59 -2.48 21.86
C ASN A 45 -2.11 -3.42 22.95
N GLY A 46 -2.61 -4.60 22.56
CA GLY A 46 -3.01 -5.65 23.48
C GLY A 46 -1.95 -6.04 24.49
N TYR A 47 -0.73 -6.24 24.00
CA TYR A 47 0.40 -6.59 24.84
C TYR A 47 0.76 -5.47 25.84
N ASN A 48 0.80 -4.22 25.38
CA ASN A 48 1.09 -3.08 26.24
C ASN A 48 0.07 -2.91 27.37
N ASP A 49 -1.18 -3.29 27.15
CA ASP A 49 -2.24 -3.22 28.17
C ASP A 49 -2.10 -4.30 29.25
N VAL A 50 -1.36 -5.38 29.00
CA VAL A 50 -1.22 -6.51 29.95
C VAL A 50 0.20 -6.70 30.51
N LYS A 51 1.25 -6.18 29.86
CA LYS A 51 2.64 -6.49 30.21
C LYS A 51 3.08 -6.04 31.61
N ASP A 52 2.45 -4.98 32.14
CA ASP A 52 2.79 -4.36 33.42
C ASP A 52 1.70 -4.59 34.50
N LEU A 53 0.77 -5.51 34.25
CA LEU A 53 -0.35 -5.82 35.14
C LEU A 53 -0.24 -7.23 35.73
N GLU A 54 -0.70 -7.38 36.97
CA GLU A 54 -0.87 -8.68 37.62
C GLU A 54 -2.33 -9.16 37.48
N PHE A 55 -2.51 -10.45 37.24
CA PHE A 55 -3.82 -11.08 37.03
C PHE A 55 -4.00 -12.26 37.98
N ASN A 56 -5.24 -12.51 38.42
CA ASN A 56 -5.53 -13.61 39.35
C ASN A 56 -5.84 -14.93 38.63
N SER A 57 -6.15 -14.90 37.32
CA SER A 57 -6.45 -16.08 36.53
C SER A 57 -6.02 -15.92 35.06
N ILE A 58 -5.96 -17.05 34.34
CA ILE A 58 -5.71 -17.06 32.89
C ILE A 58 -6.86 -16.36 32.15
N GLY A 59 -8.10 -16.58 32.60
CA GLY A 59 -9.28 -15.92 32.05
C GLY A 59 -9.21 -14.39 32.17
N GLU A 60 -8.80 -13.86 33.33
CA GLU A 60 -8.61 -12.41 33.53
C GLU A 60 -7.56 -11.84 32.58
N LEU A 61 -6.39 -12.48 32.48
CA LEU A 61 -5.32 -12.09 31.58
C LEU A 61 -5.79 -12.09 30.11
N MET A 62 -6.43 -13.18 29.67
CA MET A 62 -6.85 -13.33 28.27
C MET A 62 -7.97 -12.34 27.92
N ASN A 63 -8.89 -12.05 28.86
CA ASN A 63 -9.92 -11.04 28.67
C ASN A 63 -9.32 -9.63 28.58
N ALA A 64 -8.37 -9.30 29.47
CA ALA A 64 -7.67 -8.02 29.41
C ALA A 64 -6.89 -7.85 28.11
N PHE A 65 -6.18 -8.90 27.67
CA PHE A 65 -5.49 -8.91 26.38
C PHE A 65 -6.49 -8.71 25.24
N ALA A 66 -7.55 -9.52 25.15
CA ALA A 66 -8.56 -9.40 24.10
C ALA A 66 -9.22 -8.01 24.06
N ARG A 67 -9.52 -7.42 25.23
CA ARG A 67 -10.09 -6.07 25.33
C ARG A 67 -9.11 -5.00 24.84
N GLY A 68 -7.83 -5.12 25.19
CA GLY A 68 -6.78 -4.25 24.67
C GLY A 68 -6.62 -4.36 23.14
N LEU A 69 -6.74 -5.57 22.59
CA LEU A 69 -6.77 -5.78 21.13
C LEU A 69 -7.98 -5.09 20.50
N ILE A 70 -9.18 -5.24 21.06
CA ILE A 70 -10.39 -4.60 20.51
C ILE A 70 -10.25 -3.08 20.51
N MET A 71 -9.76 -2.51 21.62
CA MET A 71 -9.53 -1.08 21.75
C MET A 71 -8.47 -0.57 20.76
N GLY A 72 -7.37 -1.31 20.62
CA GLY A 72 -6.25 -1.00 19.74
C GLY A 72 -6.42 -1.43 18.29
N ALA A 73 -7.49 -2.19 17.96
CA ALA A 73 -7.65 -2.79 16.64
C ALA A 73 -7.74 -1.75 15.53
N ARG A 74 -7.02 -1.99 14.44
CA ARG A 74 -7.04 -1.16 13.23
C ARG A 74 -7.28 -2.04 12.02
N GLY A 75 -8.02 -1.56 11.03
CA GLY A 75 -8.33 -2.31 9.83
C GLY A 75 -9.24 -3.51 10.08
N ASN A 76 -9.76 -4.09 9.00
CA ASN A 76 -10.54 -5.34 9.07
C ASN A 76 -9.71 -6.48 9.68
N SER A 77 -8.44 -6.61 9.28
CA SER A 77 -7.54 -7.68 9.74
C SER A 77 -7.26 -7.60 11.25
N GLY A 78 -6.97 -6.41 11.78
CA GLY A 78 -6.79 -6.20 13.21
C GLY A 78 -8.08 -6.43 14.01
N VAL A 79 -9.22 -5.96 13.51
CA VAL A 79 -10.51 -6.21 14.19
C VAL A 79 -10.83 -7.71 14.19
N ILE A 80 -10.70 -8.43 13.07
CA ILE A 80 -10.95 -9.88 13.02
C ILE A 80 -9.99 -10.63 13.95
N PHE A 81 -8.70 -10.28 13.95
CA PHE A 81 -7.72 -10.86 14.87
C PHE A 81 -8.11 -10.64 16.34
N SER A 82 -8.60 -9.45 16.71
CA SER A 82 -9.11 -9.18 18.06
C SER A 82 -10.29 -10.09 18.43
N GLN A 83 -11.13 -10.45 17.46
CA GLN A 83 -12.29 -11.32 17.69
C GLN A 83 -11.90 -12.79 17.84
N ILE A 84 -10.88 -13.26 17.11
CA ILE A 84 -10.26 -14.56 17.33
C ILE A 84 -9.73 -14.65 18.78
N MET A 85 -8.97 -13.64 19.22
CA MET A 85 -8.43 -13.60 20.59
C MET A 85 -9.54 -13.47 21.65
N LYS A 86 -10.62 -12.74 21.38
CA LYS A 86 -11.82 -12.71 22.23
C LYS A 86 -12.45 -14.09 22.37
N GLY A 87 -12.48 -14.88 21.29
CA GLY A 87 -12.94 -16.26 21.35
C GLY A 87 -12.01 -17.16 22.15
N PHE A 88 -10.70 -17.01 22.02
CA PHE A 88 -9.76 -17.70 22.90
C PHE A 88 -9.97 -17.32 24.37
N ALA A 89 -10.12 -16.03 24.69
CA ALA A 89 -10.38 -15.56 26.04
C ALA A 89 -11.68 -16.16 26.62
N LYS A 90 -12.75 -16.21 25.82
CA LYS A 90 -14.01 -16.86 26.21
C LYS A 90 -13.86 -18.36 26.47
N GLY A 91 -13.06 -19.06 25.66
CA GLY A 91 -12.79 -20.48 25.87
C GLY A 91 -12.02 -20.77 27.16
N LEU A 92 -11.12 -19.86 27.53
CA LEU A 92 -10.19 -19.98 28.65
C LEU A 92 -10.64 -19.29 29.94
N VAL A 93 -11.87 -18.77 30.00
CA VAL A 93 -12.34 -17.91 31.10
C VAL A 93 -12.32 -18.59 32.48
N ASP A 94 -12.69 -19.87 32.52
CA ASP A 94 -12.78 -20.67 33.76
C ASP A 94 -11.51 -21.53 33.99
N THR A 95 -10.48 -21.33 33.17
CA THR A 95 -9.32 -22.23 33.13
C THR A 95 -8.30 -21.88 34.21
N THR A 96 -7.99 -22.84 35.08
CA THR A 96 -6.90 -22.74 36.07
C THR A 96 -5.57 -23.24 35.50
N ASP A 97 -5.61 -24.34 34.74
CA ASP A 97 -4.48 -24.97 34.06
C ASP A 97 -4.85 -25.26 32.60
N LEU A 98 -3.95 -24.99 31.66
CA LEU A 98 -4.23 -25.13 30.23
C LEU A 98 -4.24 -26.61 29.81
N THR A 99 -5.42 -27.19 29.67
CA THR A 99 -5.59 -28.56 29.16
C THR A 99 -5.84 -28.58 27.64
N VAL A 100 -5.78 -29.77 27.04
CA VAL A 100 -6.16 -29.99 25.63
C VAL A 100 -7.61 -29.58 25.38
N GLN A 101 -8.51 -29.86 26.33
CA GLN A 101 -9.94 -29.51 26.22
C GLN A 101 -10.14 -27.98 26.25
N ASP A 102 -9.36 -27.26 27.05
CA ASP A 102 -9.40 -25.79 27.09
C ASP A 102 -9.00 -25.21 25.73
N TRP A 103 -7.93 -25.72 25.10
CA TRP A 103 -7.52 -25.29 23.76
C TRP A 103 -8.58 -25.61 22.69
N LYS A 104 -9.15 -26.82 22.71
CA LYS A 104 -10.26 -27.19 21.80
C LYS A 104 -11.46 -26.23 21.93
N LYS A 105 -11.87 -25.95 23.17
CA LYS A 105 -12.94 -24.99 23.48
C LYS A 105 -12.57 -23.58 22.99
N ALA A 106 -11.32 -23.16 23.20
CA ALA A 106 -10.81 -21.87 22.76
C ALA A 106 -10.85 -21.72 21.23
N PHE A 107 -10.38 -22.70 20.46
CA PHE A 107 -10.44 -22.68 18.98
C PHE A 107 -11.88 -22.69 18.44
N THR A 108 -12.76 -23.43 19.10
CA THR A 108 -14.20 -23.45 18.76
C THR A 108 -14.81 -22.05 18.93
N PHE A 109 -14.58 -21.41 20.08
CA PHE A 109 -15.06 -20.05 20.32
C PHE A 109 -14.39 -19.00 19.43
N ALA A 110 -13.09 -19.12 19.15
CA ALA A 110 -12.36 -18.25 18.23
C ALA A 110 -13.01 -18.26 16.85
N THR A 111 -13.35 -19.44 16.33
CA THR A 111 -14.05 -19.61 15.05
C THR A 111 -15.43 -18.95 15.09
N GLU A 112 -16.26 -19.31 16.08
CA GLU A 112 -17.63 -18.77 16.16
C GLU A 112 -17.68 -17.25 16.27
N ILE A 113 -16.82 -16.66 17.11
CA ILE A 113 -16.82 -15.22 17.37
C ILE A 113 -16.27 -14.46 16.16
N ALA A 114 -15.19 -14.95 15.54
CA ALA A 114 -14.63 -14.33 14.34
C ALA A 114 -15.63 -14.31 13.17
N TYR A 115 -16.31 -15.43 12.89
CA TYR A 115 -17.32 -15.48 11.83
C TYR A 115 -18.52 -14.56 12.10
N LYS A 116 -18.97 -14.46 13.37
CA LYS A 116 -20.11 -13.58 13.73
C LYS A 116 -19.80 -12.10 13.60
N ALA A 117 -18.53 -11.71 13.72
CA ALA A 117 -18.10 -10.31 13.63
C ALA A 117 -18.09 -9.77 12.20
N VAL A 118 -17.98 -10.65 11.20
CA VAL A 118 -17.87 -10.28 9.78
C VAL A 118 -19.23 -10.45 9.09
N MET A 119 -19.68 -9.44 8.34
CA MET A 119 -20.98 -9.48 7.65
C MET A 119 -21.06 -10.56 6.57
N LYS A 120 -20.05 -10.61 5.68
CA LYS A 120 -19.97 -11.59 4.58
C LYS A 120 -18.65 -12.35 4.71
N PRO A 121 -18.61 -13.42 5.53
CA PRO A 121 -17.44 -14.27 5.63
C PRO A 121 -17.04 -14.81 4.25
N VAL A 122 -15.76 -14.72 3.93
CA VAL A 122 -15.20 -15.22 2.67
C VAL A 122 -14.21 -16.33 2.99
N GLU A 123 -14.38 -17.48 2.34
CA GLU A 123 -13.44 -18.60 2.44
C GLU A 123 -12.16 -18.32 1.66
N GLY A 124 -11.05 -18.90 2.10
CA GLY A 124 -9.70 -18.54 1.65
C GLY A 124 -9.15 -17.30 2.34
N THR A 125 -9.63 -16.97 3.55
CA THR A 125 -9.14 -15.86 4.38
C THR A 125 -8.70 -16.36 5.77
N ILE A 126 -8.25 -15.46 6.64
CA ILE A 126 -7.98 -15.72 8.07
C ILE A 126 -9.08 -16.52 8.77
N LEU A 127 -10.35 -16.35 8.35
CA LEU A 127 -11.50 -17.08 8.86
C LEU A 127 -11.41 -18.58 8.55
N THR A 128 -11.01 -18.95 7.34
CA THR A 128 -10.79 -20.33 6.94
C THR A 128 -9.65 -20.95 7.75
N VAL A 129 -8.53 -20.22 7.91
CA VAL A 129 -7.37 -20.70 8.65
C VAL A 129 -7.74 -21.02 10.10
N ILE A 130 -8.46 -20.12 10.79
CA ILE A 130 -8.89 -20.40 12.18
C ILE A 130 -9.91 -21.55 12.24
N ARG A 131 -10.86 -21.65 11.30
CA ARG A 131 -11.86 -22.71 11.27
C ARG A 131 -11.21 -24.08 11.08
N GLU A 132 -10.45 -24.25 9.99
CA GLU A 132 -9.85 -25.54 9.64
C GLU A 132 -8.81 -25.98 10.70
N THR A 133 -8.09 -25.02 11.31
CA THR A 133 -7.25 -25.31 12.47
C THR A 133 -8.08 -25.83 13.65
N GLY A 134 -9.19 -25.15 13.99
CA GLY A 134 -10.07 -25.58 15.07
C GLY A 134 -10.72 -26.94 14.84
N GLU A 135 -11.15 -27.21 13.60
CA GLU A 135 -11.67 -28.52 13.19
C GLU A 135 -10.63 -29.62 13.35
N ALA A 136 -9.39 -29.40 12.88
CA ALA A 136 -8.30 -30.34 13.05
C ALA A 136 -7.96 -30.59 14.53
N VAL A 137 -7.92 -29.54 15.34
CA VAL A 137 -7.65 -29.61 16.78
C VAL A 137 -8.73 -30.40 17.51
N ASN A 138 -10.00 -30.20 17.15
CA ASN A 138 -11.13 -30.90 17.77
C ASN A 138 -11.12 -32.41 17.50
N LEU A 139 -10.48 -32.87 16.42
CA LEU A 139 -10.36 -34.29 16.07
C LEU A 139 -9.23 -35.02 16.82
N LEU A 140 -8.33 -34.30 17.50
CA LEU A 140 -7.22 -34.90 18.25
C LEU A 140 -7.73 -35.61 19.52
N ASP A 141 -6.95 -36.56 20.05
CA ASP A 141 -7.27 -37.19 21.34
C ASP A 141 -7.11 -36.20 22.49
N ASP A 142 -7.96 -36.26 23.52
CA ASP A 142 -7.85 -35.42 24.72
C ASP A 142 -6.61 -35.73 25.56
N ALA A 143 -6.06 -36.94 25.43
CA ALA A 143 -4.85 -37.40 26.11
C ALA A 143 -3.55 -37.11 25.33
N ILE A 144 -3.62 -36.39 24.20
CA ILE A 144 -2.44 -36.02 23.42
C ILE A 144 -1.47 -35.18 24.27
N ASP A 145 -0.17 -35.40 24.09
CA ASP A 145 0.85 -34.56 24.71
C ASP A 145 0.71 -33.11 24.22
N GLU A 146 0.89 -32.15 25.13
CA GLU A 146 0.68 -30.74 24.82
C GLU A 146 1.65 -30.23 23.73
N LYS A 147 2.90 -30.71 23.68
CA LYS A 147 3.82 -30.31 22.63
C LYS A 147 3.35 -30.84 21.27
N GLU A 148 2.84 -32.06 21.26
CA GLU A 148 2.30 -32.66 20.04
C GLU A 148 0.99 -31.98 19.60
N LEU A 149 0.12 -31.58 20.53
CA LEU A 149 -1.04 -30.73 20.23
C LEU A 149 -0.60 -29.47 19.48
N TRP A 150 0.41 -28.76 19.99
CA TRP A 150 0.90 -27.54 19.36
C TRP A 150 1.57 -27.79 18.00
N ASN A 151 2.30 -28.90 17.84
CA ASN A 151 2.81 -29.32 16.52
C ASN A 151 1.66 -29.49 15.51
N GLN A 152 0.57 -30.16 15.91
CA GLN A 152 -0.60 -30.36 15.05
C GLN A 152 -1.35 -29.06 14.77
N ILE A 153 -1.47 -28.15 15.74
CA ILE A 153 -2.06 -26.80 15.55
C ILE A 153 -1.33 -26.06 14.43
N VAL A 154 -0.01 -25.90 14.56
CA VAL A 154 0.79 -25.14 13.57
C VAL A 154 0.77 -25.83 12.22
N LYS A 155 0.81 -27.17 12.19
CA LYS A 155 0.72 -27.94 10.94
C LYS A 155 -0.63 -27.74 10.24
N ALA A 156 -1.73 -27.84 10.97
CA ALA A 156 -3.07 -27.64 10.41
C ALA A 156 -3.25 -26.20 9.90
N ALA A 157 -2.78 -25.21 10.66
CA ALA A 157 -2.86 -23.81 10.26
C ALA A 157 -2.05 -23.52 8.99
N ASN A 158 -0.83 -24.07 8.87
CA ASN A 158 -0.02 -23.95 7.64
C ASN A 158 -0.67 -24.66 6.44
N ILE A 159 -1.23 -25.87 6.62
CA ILE A 159 -1.95 -26.58 5.54
C ILE A 159 -3.15 -25.75 5.04
N SER A 160 -3.92 -25.18 5.96
CA SER A 160 -5.06 -24.33 5.60
C SER A 160 -4.60 -23.06 4.88
N LEU A 161 -3.55 -22.41 5.38
CA LEU A 161 -2.94 -21.23 4.77
C LEU A 161 -2.45 -21.50 3.34
N ASP A 162 -1.71 -22.58 3.12
CA ASP A 162 -1.20 -22.95 1.80
C ASP A 162 -2.34 -23.26 0.81
N ASN A 163 -3.51 -23.64 1.32
CA ASN A 163 -4.70 -23.93 0.52
C ASN A 163 -5.57 -22.69 0.25
N THR A 164 -5.35 -21.54 0.91
CA THR A 164 -6.17 -20.33 0.67
C THR A 164 -6.23 -19.90 -0.81
N PRO A 165 -5.16 -20.02 -1.63
CA PRO A 165 -5.24 -19.68 -3.06
C PRO A 165 -6.16 -20.61 -3.86
N ASN A 166 -6.42 -21.83 -3.39
CA ASN A 166 -7.38 -22.72 -4.05
C ASN A 166 -8.83 -22.38 -3.72
N LEU A 167 -9.06 -21.64 -2.63
CA LEU A 167 -10.38 -21.25 -2.15
C LEU A 167 -10.80 -19.86 -2.61
N LEU A 168 -9.83 -18.97 -2.86
CA LEU A 168 -10.07 -17.59 -3.26
C LEU A 168 -9.28 -17.23 -4.53
N GLN A 169 -9.99 -17.00 -5.63
CA GLN A 169 -9.39 -16.77 -6.95
C GLN A 169 -8.43 -15.56 -6.97
N ALA A 170 -8.75 -14.48 -6.24
CA ALA A 170 -7.90 -13.29 -6.15
C ALA A 170 -6.48 -13.60 -5.63
N LEU A 171 -6.36 -14.54 -4.70
CA LEU A 171 -5.07 -15.01 -4.17
C LEU A 171 -4.33 -15.87 -5.21
N LYS A 172 -5.08 -16.72 -5.93
CA LYS A 172 -4.56 -17.59 -6.99
C LYS A 172 -3.96 -16.82 -8.16
N ASP A 173 -4.61 -15.75 -8.57
CA ASP A 173 -4.22 -14.95 -9.74
C ASP A 173 -2.86 -14.26 -9.52
N VAL A 174 -2.57 -13.88 -8.28
CA VAL A 174 -1.29 -13.25 -7.88
C VAL A 174 -0.27 -14.29 -7.38
N GLY A 175 -0.71 -15.50 -7.05
CA GLY A 175 0.14 -16.59 -6.58
C GLY A 175 0.63 -16.40 -5.14
N VAL A 176 -0.20 -15.79 -4.28
CA VAL A 176 0.11 -15.51 -2.86
C VAL A 176 -0.94 -16.15 -1.95
N VAL A 177 -0.59 -16.43 -0.69
CA VAL A 177 -1.54 -16.88 0.34
C VAL A 177 -2.25 -15.71 1.02
N ASP A 178 -3.28 -15.96 1.82
CA ASP A 178 -4.00 -14.92 2.54
C ASP A 178 -3.09 -14.22 3.56
N SER A 179 -3.02 -12.88 3.49
CA SER A 179 -2.17 -12.08 4.37
C SER A 179 -2.61 -12.17 5.84
N GLY A 180 -3.92 -12.13 6.12
CA GLY A 180 -4.45 -12.24 7.47
C GLY A 180 -4.20 -13.63 8.07
N GLY A 181 -4.42 -14.68 7.26
CA GLY A 181 -4.12 -16.07 7.58
C GLY A 181 -2.64 -16.26 7.89
N TYR A 182 -1.75 -15.69 7.08
CA TYR A 182 -0.31 -15.73 7.33
C TYR A 182 0.03 -15.08 8.67
N GLY A 183 -0.54 -13.91 8.96
CA GLY A 183 -0.36 -13.23 10.24
C GLY A 183 -0.81 -14.08 11.44
N LEU A 184 -1.96 -14.74 11.33
CA LEU A 184 -2.45 -15.66 12.35
C LEU A 184 -1.50 -16.85 12.56
N VAL A 185 -1.01 -17.47 11.48
CA VAL A 185 -0.04 -18.57 11.56
C VAL A 185 1.23 -18.11 12.27
N LYS A 186 1.78 -16.93 11.96
CA LYS A 186 2.97 -16.40 12.65
C LYS A 186 2.72 -16.16 14.13
N PHE A 187 1.55 -15.66 14.50
CA PHE A 187 1.19 -15.55 15.91
C PHE A 187 1.18 -16.93 16.61
N LEU A 188 0.54 -17.94 16.01
CA LEU A 188 0.47 -19.30 16.55
C LEU A 188 1.85 -19.99 16.61
N GLU A 189 2.71 -19.79 15.61
CA GLU A 189 4.11 -20.26 15.61
C GLU A 189 4.92 -19.65 16.77
N GLY A 190 4.66 -18.38 17.10
CA GLY A 190 5.27 -17.75 18.27
C GLY A 190 4.84 -18.42 19.58
N MET A 191 3.54 -18.69 19.75
CA MET A 191 3.04 -19.43 20.90
C MET A 191 3.61 -20.87 20.97
N HIS A 192 3.66 -21.55 19.83
CA HIS A 192 4.25 -22.88 19.66
C HIS A 192 5.70 -22.94 20.12
N SER A 193 6.53 -21.95 19.76
CA SER A 193 7.94 -21.92 20.17
C SER A 193 8.12 -22.00 21.70
N VAL A 194 7.23 -21.36 22.47
CA VAL A 194 7.27 -21.41 23.93
C VAL A 194 6.83 -22.78 24.44
N VAL A 195 5.79 -23.38 23.84
CA VAL A 195 5.29 -24.68 24.30
C VAL A 195 6.26 -25.81 23.98
N VAL A 196 6.79 -25.85 22.76
CA VAL A 196 7.59 -26.98 22.28
C VAL A 196 9.06 -26.80 22.64
N ASN A 197 9.61 -25.60 22.42
CA ASN A 197 11.04 -25.31 22.55
C ASN A 197 11.40 -24.58 23.86
N ASP A 198 10.42 -24.24 24.69
CA ASP A 198 10.61 -23.43 25.92
C ASP A 198 11.36 -22.11 25.66
N LYS A 199 11.14 -21.55 24.46
CA LYS A 199 11.85 -20.38 23.97
C LYS A 199 10.88 -19.31 23.49
N ILE A 200 11.01 -18.12 24.07
CA ILE A 200 10.36 -16.90 23.58
C ILE A 200 11.08 -16.46 22.31
N ILE A 201 10.33 -16.15 21.26
CA ILE A 201 10.88 -15.48 20.07
C ILE A 201 11.14 -14.03 20.45
N ASP A 202 12.41 -13.62 20.39
CA ASP A 202 12.80 -12.25 20.65
C ASP A 202 12.30 -11.34 19.52
N ARG A 203 11.92 -10.12 19.91
CA ARG A 203 11.63 -9.07 18.96
C ARG A 203 12.94 -8.64 18.31
N LEU A 204 13.03 -8.72 16.98
CA LEU A 204 14.23 -8.32 16.26
C LEU A 204 14.44 -6.81 16.39
N GLU A 205 15.67 -6.37 16.68
CA GLU A 205 16.03 -4.96 16.65
C GLU A 205 15.88 -4.45 15.22
N LYS A 206 15.05 -3.39 15.06
CA LYS A 206 14.69 -2.71 13.80
C LYS A 206 14.91 -3.59 12.56
N LEU A 207 13.87 -4.33 12.18
CA LEU A 207 13.73 -4.71 10.77
C LEU A 207 13.68 -3.40 9.97
N GLU A 208 14.77 -3.16 9.24
CA GLU A 208 14.85 -2.09 8.26
C GLU A 208 13.63 -2.13 7.35
N SER A 209 13.15 -0.92 7.07
CA SER A 209 12.13 -0.55 6.11
C SER A 209 11.85 -1.59 5.01
N ASN A 210 10.56 -1.87 4.84
CA ASN A 210 9.97 -2.61 3.74
C ASN A 210 10.68 -2.30 2.39
N ASP A 211 11.53 -3.20 1.90
CA ASP A 211 11.92 -3.24 0.48
C ASP A 211 10.67 -3.70 -0.30
N GLY A 212 9.80 -2.72 -0.57
CA GLY A 212 8.54 -2.87 -1.29
C GLY A 212 8.78 -3.21 -2.76
N SER A 213 9.11 -4.47 -3.02
CA SER A 213 8.96 -5.10 -4.33
C SER A 213 7.59 -5.76 -4.39
N ASN A 214 6.53 -4.97 -4.59
CA ASN A 214 5.21 -5.51 -4.93
C ASN A 214 4.90 -5.28 -6.40
N LEU A 215 4.24 -6.29 -6.94
CA LEU A 215 3.99 -6.55 -8.35
C LEU A 215 3.01 -5.52 -8.93
N ASN A 216 3.40 -4.88 -10.04
CA ASN A 216 2.49 -4.07 -10.86
C ASN A 216 1.45 -4.98 -11.51
N MET A 217 0.16 -4.72 -11.25
CA MET A 217 -0.95 -5.21 -12.06
C MET A 217 -2.04 -4.13 -12.10
N ASP A 218 -2.59 -3.90 -13.30
CA ASP A 218 -3.64 -2.93 -13.57
C ASP A 218 -4.88 -3.21 -12.71
N ILE A 219 -5.19 -2.29 -11.80
CA ILE A 219 -6.42 -2.34 -10.99
C ILE A 219 -7.54 -1.77 -11.86
N LEU A 220 -8.51 -2.61 -12.21
CA LEU A 220 -9.78 -2.23 -12.81
C LEU A 220 -10.48 -1.18 -11.93
N GLU A 221 -11.00 -0.14 -12.58
CA GLU A 221 -11.74 0.99 -12.02
C GLU A 221 -12.90 0.56 -11.10
N GLU A 222 -12.69 0.57 -9.78
CA GLU A 222 -13.80 0.61 -8.80
C GLU A 222 -13.50 1.68 -7.72
N GLU A 223 -14.49 2.52 -7.39
CA GLU A 223 -14.38 3.55 -6.36
C GLU A 223 -14.35 2.91 -4.95
N PHE A 224 -13.18 2.81 -4.30
CA PHE A 224 -13.05 2.13 -3.00
C PHE A 224 -13.65 2.88 -1.80
N GLY A 225 -14.01 4.17 -1.94
CA GLY A 225 -14.64 4.96 -0.88
C GLY A 225 -13.72 5.29 0.32
N TYR A 226 -14.30 5.30 1.53
CA TYR A 226 -13.61 5.62 2.77
C TYR A 226 -13.66 4.45 3.77
N CYS A 227 -12.50 4.08 4.30
CA CYS A 227 -12.39 3.26 5.49
C CYS A 227 -12.83 4.09 6.69
N THR A 228 -13.92 3.69 7.34
CA THR A 228 -14.52 4.41 8.47
C THR A 228 -14.48 3.53 9.70
N GLU A 229 -13.83 4.02 10.75
CA GLU A 229 -13.71 3.35 12.04
C GLU A 229 -14.27 4.24 13.15
N ALA A 230 -15.07 3.65 14.03
CA ALA A 230 -15.60 4.33 15.20
C ALA A 230 -15.61 3.40 16.42
N ILE A 231 -15.26 3.95 17.58
CA ILE A 231 -15.50 3.35 18.89
C ILE A 231 -16.49 4.24 19.62
N VAL A 232 -17.67 3.69 19.91
CA VAL A 232 -18.75 4.34 20.64
C VAL A 232 -18.80 3.77 22.06
N MET A 233 -18.74 4.65 23.05
CA MET A 233 -19.10 4.34 24.42
C MET A 233 -20.62 4.34 24.52
N LEU A 234 -21.21 3.16 24.72
CA LEU A 234 -22.64 2.96 24.74
C LEU A 234 -23.28 3.67 25.94
N ASN A 235 -24.39 4.37 25.71
CA ASN A 235 -25.22 4.84 26.81
C ASN A 235 -25.77 3.62 27.57
N HIS A 236 -25.96 3.76 28.89
CA HIS A 236 -26.42 2.69 29.77
C HIS A 236 -27.69 1.98 29.27
N GLU A 237 -28.58 2.67 28.56
CA GLU A 237 -29.81 2.10 28.03
C GLU A 237 -29.60 1.04 26.94
N PHE A 238 -28.46 1.09 26.23
CA PHE A 238 -28.11 0.23 25.11
C PHE A 238 -27.19 -0.94 25.46
N ILE A 239 -26.51 -0.89 26.61
CA ILE A 239 -25.62 -1.96 27.07
C ILE A 239 -26.40 -3.29 27.16
N ASN A 240 -25.86 -4.34 26.52
CA ASN A 240 -26.47 -5.68 26.39
C ASN A 240 -27.85 -5.72 25.70
N LYS A 241 -28.29 -4.63 25.05
CA LYS A 241 -29.58 -4.58 24.34
C LYS A 241 -29.46 -4.36 22.84
N ILE A 242 -28.26 -4.05 22.35
CA ILE A 242 -28.00 -3.90 20.93
C ILE A 242 -27.75 -5.28 20.31
N GLU A 243 -28.53 -5.60 19.28
CA GLU A 243 -28.21 -6.70 18.39
C GLU A 243 -27.32 -6.23 17.25
N VAL A 244 -26.21 -6.96 17.01
CA VAL A 244 -25.27 -6.66 15.92
C VAL A 244 -25.95 -6.65 14.55
N SER A 245 -26.98 -7.48 14.36
CA SER A 245 -27.82 -7.53 13.15
C SER A 245 -28.46 -6.17 12.83
N ILE A 246 -28.99 -5.46 13.81
CA ILE A 246 -29.69 -4.19 13.58
C ILE A 246 -28.74 -3.13 13.01
N ILE A 247 -27.55 -3.01 13.62
CA ILE A 247 -26.51 -2.06 13.15
C ILE A 247 -26.03 -2.48 11.76
N ARG A 248 -25.77 -3.78 11.58
CA ARG A 248 -25.34 -4.35 10.31
C ARG A 248 -26.32 -4.05 9.17
N ASP A 249 -27.60 -4.31 9.39
CA ASP A 249 -28.65 -4.13 8.38
C ASP A 249 -28.77 -2.66 8.00
N GLN A 250 -28.70 -1.76 8.99
CA GLN A 250 -28.74 -0.32 8.74
C GLN A 250 -27.54 0.18 7.93
N LEU A 251 -26.32 -0.27 8.24
CA LEU A 251 -25.13 0.08 7.46
C LEU A 251 -25.19 -0.51 6.04
N THR A 252 -25.74 -1.71 5.88
CA THR A 252 -25.97 -2.31 4.56
C THR A 252 -26.90 -1.44 3.71
N ILE A 253 -27.97 -0.90 4.31
CA ILE A 253 -28.92 0.00 3.64
C ILE A 253 -28.21 1.28 3.17
N TYR A 254 -27.18 1.75 3.88
CA TYR A 254 -26.37 2.90 3.46
C TYR A 254 -25.39 2.58 2.32
N GLY A 255 -25.35 1.34 1.83
CA GLY A 255 -24.47 0.92 0.75
C GLY A 255 -23.04 0.61 1.20
N ASN A 256 -22.82 0.47 2.50
CA ASN A 256 -21.51 0.17 3.05
C ASN A 256 -21.10 -1.28 2.75
N THR A 257 -19.80 -1.47 2.55
CA THR A 257 -19.16 -2.77 2.31
C THR A 257 -18.11 -3.05 3.39
N SER A 258 -17.60 -4.29 3.42
CA SER A 258 -16.56 -4.74 4.37
C SER A 258 -16.83 -4.34 5.82
N ILE A 259 -18.05 -4.61 6.30
CA ILE A 259 -18.51 -4.24 7.64
C ILE A 259 -18.07 -5.27 8.67
N VAL A 260 -17.36 -4.81 9.67
CA VAL A 260 -17.01 -5.55 10.88
C VAL A 260 -17.53 -4.79 12.09
N ILE A 261 -18.36 -5.45 12.89
CA ILE A 261 -19.01 -4.86 14.07
C ILE A 261 -18.67 -5.71 15.28
N VAL A 262 -18.21 -5.05 16.34
CA VAL A 262 -17.85 -5.65 17.61
C VAL A 262 -18.61 -4.95 18.71
N ILE A 263 -19.29 -5.72 19.55
CA ILE A 263 -19.85 -5.23 20.81
C ILE A 263 -19.14 -5.95 21.94
N ASP A 264 -18.64 -5.16 22.89
CA ASP A 264 -17.97 -5.64 24.08
C ASP A 264 -18.37 -4.78 25.27
N GLU A 265 -19.23 -5.32 26.13
CA GLU A 265 -19.78 -4.63 27.31
C GLU A 265 -20.38 -3.24 26.97
N ASP A 266 -19.66 -2.18 27.34
CA ASP A 266 -20.02 -0.77 27.18
C ASP A 266 -19.50 -0.16 25.86
N ILE A 267 -18.89 -0.97 25.00
CA ILE A 267 -18.25 -0.52 23.76
C ILE A 267 -18.93 -1.13 22.53
N LEU A 268 -19.23 -0.27 21.55
CA LEU A 268 -19.55 -0.64 20.18
C LEU A 268 -18.44 -0.14 19.27
N LYS A 269 -17.73 -1.06 18.62
CA LYS A 269 -16.72 -0.76 17.61
C LYS A 269 -17.22 -1.17 16.23
N VAL A 270 -17.09 -0.26 15.27
CA VAL A 270 -17.48 -0.48 13.89
C VAL A 270 -16.31 -0.12 12.98
N HIS A 271 -15.98 -1.01 12.07
CA HIS A 271 -15.13 -0.76 10.91
C HIS A 271 -15.96 -1.05 9.65
N THR A 272 -15.93 -0.17 8.67
CA THR A 272 -16.68 -0.33 7.43
C THR A 272 -16.10 0.50 6.30
N HIS A 273 -16.24 0.03 5.06
CA HIS A 273 -15.99 0.86 3.88
C HIS A 273 -17.28 1.55 3.47
N ALA A 274 -17.25 2.87 3.36
CA ALA A 274 -18.41 3.71 3.09
C ALA A 274 -18.06 4.76 2.04
N LEU A 275 -18.94 4.98 1.06
CA LEU A 275 -18.83 6.14 0.16
C LEU A 275 -19.14 7.45 0.90
N THR A 276 -20.04 7.38 1.89
CA THR A 276 -20.59 8.51 2.66
C THR A 276 -20.37 8.31 4.16
N PRO A 277 -19.12 8.45 4.67
CA PRO A 277 -18.79 8.18 6.07
C PRO A 277 -19.63 8.98 7.09
N GLY A 278 -20.10 10.17 6.71
CA GLY A 278 -20.98 10.99 7.56
C GLY A 278 -22.30 10.31 7.98
N GLN A 279 -22.86 9.43 7.14
CA GLN A 279 -24.08 8.68 7.48
C GLN A 279 -23.81 7.64 8.57
N VAL A 280 -22.66 6.96 8.48
CA VAL A 280 -22.19 6.00 9.49
C VAL A 280 -22.04 6.69 10.84
N ILE A 281 -21.39 7.85 10.87
CA ILE A 281 -21.13 8.61 12.09
C ILE A 281 -22.43 9.08 12.72
N THR A 282 -23.31 9.67 11.92
CA THR A 282 -24.59 10.17 12.42
C THR A 282 -25.44 9.06 13.03
N PHE A 283 -25.44 7.88 12.40
CA PHE A 283 -26.14 6.71 12.92
C PHE A 283 -25.52 6.18 14.21
N LEU A 284 -24.20 6.01 14.26
CA LEU A 284 -23.52 5.44 15.43
C LEU A 284 -23.58 6.37 16.66
N GLN A 285 -23.63 7.68 16.46
CA GLN A 285 -23.77 8.67 17.53
C GLN A 285 -25.06 8.48 18.35
N GLN A 286 -26.09 7.83 17.79
CA GLN A 286 -27.35 7.56 18.48
C GLN A 286 -27.18 6.60 19.67
N TYR A 287 -26.15 5.75 19.64
CA TYR A 287 -25.92 4.74 20.67
C TYR A 287 -25.06 5.24 21.85
N GLY A 288 -24.39 6.38 21.68
CA GLY A 288 -23.59 7.00 22.74
C GLY A 288 -22.49 7.93 22.22
N ASN A 289 -21.48 8.17 23.06
CA ASN A 289 -20.41 9.13 22.76
C ASN A 289 -19.24 8.45 22.03
N PHE A 290 -18.69 9.11 21.01
CA PHE A 290 -17.47 8.63 20.37
C PHE A 290 -16.29 8.74 21.32
N ARG A 291 -15.61 7.62 21.56
CA ARG A 291 -14.28 7.59 22.17
C ARG A 291 -13.20 7.88 21.13
N SER A 292 -13.34 7.30 19.94
CA SER A 292 -12.43 7.53 18.82
C SER A 292 -13.17 7.42 17.50
N LEU A 293 -12.75 8.24 16.55
CA LEU A 293 -13.27 8.27 15.19
C LEU A 293 -12.09 8.38 14.22
N LYS A 294 -12.09 7.59 13.15
CA LYS A 294 -11.09 7.61 12.10
C LYS A 294 -11.77 7.43 10.75
N ILE A 295 -11.39 8.25 9.78
CA ILE A 295 -11.89 8.18 8.40
C ILE A 295 -10.67 8.32 7.49
N GLU A 296 -10.40 7.29 6.71
CA GLU A 296 -9.29 7.27 5.76
C GLU A 296 -9.82 7.03 4.35
N ASN A 297 -9.33 7.81 3.40
CA ASN A 297 -9.65 7.58 2.00
C ASN A 297 -8.81 6.40 1.51
N MET A 298 -9.49 5.32 1.10
CA MET A 298 -8.81 4.07 0.77
C MET A 298 -8.03 4.14 -0.53
N ASN A 299 -8.46 4.99 -1.48
CA ASN A 299 -7.71 5.25 -2.70
C ASN A 299 -6.34 5.87 -2.36
N LEU A 300 -6.32 6.86 -1.46
CA LEU A 300 -5.08 7.49 -1.01
C LEU A 300 -4.21 6.55 -0.17
N GLN A 301 -4.82 5.62 0.57
CA GLN A 301 -4.10 4.64 1.37
C GLN A 301 -3.40 3.60 0.49
N ALA A 302 -4.10 3.04 -0.50
CA ALA A 302 -3.51 2.16 -1.51
C ALA A 302 -2.38 2.86 -2.30
N GLU A 303 -2.54 4.15 -2.62
CA GLU A 303 -1.49 4.96 -3.27
C GLU A 303 -0.26 5.18 -2.38
N ARG A 304 -0.42 5.45 -1.08
CA ARG A 304 0.68 5.65 -0.11
C ARG A 304 1.51 4.38 0.11
N GLN A 305 0.84 3.23 0.11
CA GLN A 305 1.42 1.90 0.31
C GLN A 305 2.38 1.49 -0.81
N VAL A 306 2.12 1.97 -2.03
CA VAL A 306 3.03 1.83 -3.18
C VAL A 306 4.22 2.82 -3.08
N ALA A 307 4.03 3.97 -2.43
CA ALA A 307 5.06 5.01 -2.24
C ALA A 307 6.12 4.66 -1.16
N ASP A 308 5.74 3.93 -0.09
CA ASP A 308 6.53 3.79 1.16
C ASP A 308 7.81 2.93 1.13
N ALA A 309 8.40 2.62 -0.04
CA ALA A 309 9.77 2.09 -0.07
C ALA A 309 10.80 3.24 -0.07
N LYS A 310 11.14 3.67 1.16
CA LYS A 310 12.26 4.52 1.64
C LYS A 310 12.10 6.06 1.58
N PRO A 311 11.93 6.71 2.75
CA PRO A 311 12.53 8.01 3.03
C PRO A 311 13.91 7.83 3.68
N SER A 312 14.93 8.42 3.06
CA SER A 312 16.25 8.58 3.66
C SER A 312 16.20 9.41 4.96
N GLU A 313 16.98 8.96 5.94
CA GLU A 313 17.26 9.52 7.27
C GLU A 313 16.91 11.01 7.50
N TRP A 314 16.07 11.26 8.51
CA TRP A 314 15.90 12.59 9.11
C TRP A 314 16.77 12.74 10.36
N LYS A 315 17.78 13.60 10.26
CA LYS A 315 18.33 14.34 11.40
C LYS A 315 17.40 15.52 11.67
N GLU A 316 16.99 15.69 12.93
CA GLU A 316 16.34 16.90 13.40
C GLU A 316 17.26 18.11 13.19
N THR A 317 16.94 18.93 12.21
CA THR A 317 17.19 20.37 12.24
C THR A 317 15.95 21.08 11.70
N SER A 318 14.91 21.10 12.53
CA SER A 318 13.76 21.97 12.36
C SER A 318 14.14 23.40 12.76
N THR A 319 14.41 24.25 11.77
CA THR A 319 14.21 25.70 11.90
C THR A 319 13.98 26.30 10.51
N ILE A 320 12.75 26.74 10.24
CA ILE A 320 12.37 28.11 9.84
C ILE A 320 10.89 28.08 9.39
N THR A 321 10.03 28.68 10.20
CA THR A 321 8.71 29.19 9.82
C THR A 321 8.91 30.50 9.05
N ASN A 322 8.79 30.50 7.73
CA ASN A 322 8.65 31.74 6.95
C ASN A 322 7.20 31.85 6.47
N GLU A 323 6.53 32.94 6.80
CA GLU A 323 5.25 33.30 6.16
C GLU A 323 5.47 33.48 4.66
N ARG A 324 4.76 32.69 3.85
CA ARG A 324 4.77 32.77 2.37
C ARG A 324 4.33 34.14 1.88
N LYS A 325 5.13 34.77 1.00
CA LYS A 325 4.91 36.14 0.49
C LYS A 325 4.40 36.18 -0.95
N LEU A 326 4.32 35.04 -1.63
CA LEU A 326 3.93 34.91 -3.04
C LEU A 326 4.70 35.87 -3.96
N LYS A 327 6.03 35.83 -3.84
CA LYS A 327 6.96 36.74 -4.55
C LYS A 327 6.88 36.61 -6.07
N ASN A 328 6.65 35.40 -6.58
CA ASN A 328 6.64 35.11 -8.01
C ASN A 328 5.21 35.14 -8.58
N ASN A 329 5.05 35.63 -9.83
CA ASN A 329 3.72 35.68 -10.45
C ASN A 329 3.29 34.30 -10.99
N MET A 330 4.22 33.57 -11.59
CA MET A 330 4.04 32.20 -12.07
C MET A 330 5.29 31.38 -11.72
N ALA A 331 5.13 30.08 -11.52
CA ALA A 331 6.22 29.12 -11.40
C ALA A 331 5.83 27.77 -12.03
N ILE A 332 6.83 26.99 -12.44
CA ILE A 332 6.69 25.62 -12.93
C ILE A 332 7.32 24.66 -11.94
N ILE A 333 6.61 23.59 -11.63
CA ILE A 333 7.11 22.45 -10.88
C ILE A 333 7.02 21.22 -11.77
N ALA A 334 8.11 20.46 -11.88
CA ALA A 334 8.13 19.20 -12.63
C ALA A 334 8.56 18.03 -11.73
N VAL A 335 8.12 16.82 -12.06
CA VAL A 335 8.61 15.60 -11.40
C VAL A 335 9.59 14.89 -12.32
N VAL A 336 10.69 14.42 -11.75
CA VAL A 336 11.80 13.80 -12.49
C VAL A 336 12.38 12.58 -11.75
N ALA A 337 13.04 11.70 -12.52
CA ALA A 337 13.40 10.35 -12.08
C ALA A 337 14.82 10.23 -11.51
N SER A 338 15.62 11.29 -11.63
CA SER A 338 17.04 11.30 -11.33
C SER A 338 17.52 12.71 -11.00
N GLN A 339 18.76 12.81 -10.51
CA GLN A 339 19.37 14.09 -10.16
C GLN A 339 19.80 14.87 -11.42
N GLU A 340 20.19 14.14 -12.46
CA GLU A 340 20.62 14.65 -13.76
C GLU A 340 19.42 15.26 -14.50
N LEU A 341 18.27 14.59 -14.51
CA LEU A 341 17.02 15.15 -15.04
C LEU A 341 16.54 16.35 -14.23
N LYS A 342 16.71 16.33 -12.90
CA LYS A 342 16.42 17.49 -12.06
C LYS A 342 17.23 18.70 -12.51
N GLN A 343 18.54 18.52 -12.63
CA GLN A 343 19.43 19.57 -13.09
C GLN A 343 19.02 20.07 -14.48
N TYR A 344 18.79 19.17 -15.44
CA TYR A 344 18.36 19.54 -16.79
C TYR A 344 17.05 20.35 -16.81
N PHE A 345 16.03 19.90 -16.08
CA PHE A 345 14.75 20.62 -16.01
C PHE A 345 14.91 22.00 -15.38
N GLU A 346 15.72 22.14 -14.34
CA GLU A 346 15.93 23.42 -13.65
C GLU A 346 16.83 24.38 -14.43
N THR A 347 17.92 23.90 -15.03
CA THR A 347 18.92 24.76 -15.69
C THR A 347 18.62 25.02 -17.16
N GLU A 348 18.24 23.99 -17.91
CA GLU A 348 18.07 24.09 -19.37
C GLU A 348 16.63 24.44 -19.75
N LEU A 349 15.64 23.88 -19.05
CA LEU A 349 14.21 24.12 -19.36
C LEU A 349 13.58 25.27 -18.57
N GLY A 350 14.31 25.83 -17.60
CA GLY A 350 13.82 26.93 -16.77
C GLY A 350 12.64 26.55 -15.86
N VAL A 351 12.53 25.29 -15.46
CA VAL A 351 11.57 24.86 -14.44
C VAL A 351 12.03 25.38 -13.07
N ASP A 352 11.18 26.11 -12.36
CA ASP A 352 11.57 26.74 -11.08
C ASP A 352 11.97 25.72 -10.01
N LEU A 353 11.34 24.55 -9.99
CA LEU A 353 11.69 23.46 -9.08
C LEU A 353 11.34 22.10 -9.67
N ALA A 354 12.32 21.20 -9.78
CA ALA A 354 12.10 19.81 -10.14
C ALA A 354 12.17 18.88 -8.92
N ILE A 355 11.08 18.17 -8.66
CA ILE A 355 10.97 17.17 -7.59
C ILE A 355 11.61 15.88 -8.09
N ASN A 356 12.83 15.60 -7.63
CA ASN A 356 13.48 14.31 -7.83
C ASN A 356 12.86 13.27 -6.89
N SER A 357 12.00 12.41 -7.42
CA SER A 357 11.35 11.33 -6.67
C SER A 357 11.95 9.95 -6.98
N GLY A 358 13.17 9.95 -7.53
CA GLY A 358 13.90 8.76 -7.94
C GLY A 358 13.19 7.93 -9.01
N ALA A 359 13.67 6.71 -9.21
CA ALA A 359 13.17 5.80 -10.24
C ALA A 359 11.67 5.50 -10.17
N LYS A 360 11.05 5.66 -8.99
CA LYS A 360 9.62 5.45 -8.79
C LYS A 360 8.76 6.57 -9.36
N MET A 361 9.30 7.78 -9.52
CA MET A 361 8.56 8.93 -10.05
C MET A 361 7.23 9.14 -9.30
N ASN A 362 7.21 9.04 -7.97
CA ASN A 362 5.96 9.04 -7.18
C ASN A 362 6.05 9.96 -5.94
N PRO A 363 6.11 11.29 -6.13
CA PRO A 363 6.14 12.23 -5.03
C PRO A 363 4.79 12.27 -4.30
N SER A 364 4.85 12.42 -2.97
CA SER A 364 3.68 12.59 -2.11
C SER A 364 3.04 13.98 -2.29
N THR A 365 1.77 14.10 -1.88
CA THR A 365 1.05 15.39 -1.83
C THR A 365 1.81 16.44 -1.01
N ASN A 366 2.49 16.02 0.06
CA ASN A 366 3.27 16.92 0.91
C ASN A 366 4.55 17.41 0.22
N GLU A 367 5.18 16.60 -0.64
CA GLU A 367 6.33 17.06 -1.43
C GLU A 367 5.91 18.09 -2.47
N PHE A 368 4.74 17.92 -3.10
CA PHE A 368 4.17 18.97 -3.95
C PHE A 368 3.87 20.25 -3.16
N LEU A 369 3.24 20.14 -1.99
CA LEU A 369 2.97 21.30 -1.14
C LEU A 369 4.29 22.01 -0.77
N LYS A 370 5.30 21.29 -0.29
CA LYS A 370 6.63 21.87 0.00
C LYS A 370 7.24 22.57 -1.23
N ALA A 371 7.17 21.95 -2.40
CA ALA A 371 7.64 22.56 -3.63
C ALA A 371 6.87 23.84 -3.99
N ILE A 372 5.54 23.83 -3.83
CA ILE A 372 4.67 25.01 -3.99
C ILE A 372 5.05 26.11 -2.98
N GLU A 373 5.37 25.72 -1.74
CA GLU A 373 5.84 26.63 -0.71
C GLU A 373 7.19 27.26 -1.05
N GLU A 374 8.12 26.47 -1.57
CA GLU A 374 9.47 26.88 -1.93
C GLU A 374 9.50 27.83 -3.13
N VAL A 375 8.73 27.56 -4.19
CA VAL A 375 8.63 28.46 -5.35
C VAL A 375 7.91 29.77 -5.02
N ASP A 376 7.14 29.80 -3.93
CA ASP A 376 6.44 30.97 -3.38
C ASP A 376 5.77 31.84 -4.47
N ALA A 377 4.94 31.23 -5.32
CA ALA A 377 4.35 31.85 -6.50
C ALA A 377 2.81 31.92 -6.44
N LYS A 378 2.21 32.95 -7.05
CA LYS A 378 0.75 33.13 -7.10
C LYS A 378 0.04 32.08 -7.96
N ASN A 379 0.64 31.70 -9.07
CA ASN A 379 0.13 30.67 -9.98
C ASN A 379 1.23 29.64 -10.19
N VAL A 380 0.94 28.35 -10.02
CA VAL A 380 1.92 27.28 -10.14
C VAL A 380 1.43 26.26 -11.15
N PHE A 381 2.25 25.96 -12.15
CA PHE A 381 2.01 24.91 -13.13
C PHE A 381 2.73 23.64 -12.70
N ILE A 382 2.01 22.53 -12.55
CA ILE A 382 2.60 21.26 -12.15
C ILE A 382 2.63 20.31 -13.36
N MET A 383 3.80 19.74 -13.64
CA MET A 383 4.04 18.72 -14.67
C MET A 383 4.36 17.38 -14.00
N PRO A 384 3.37 16.47 -13.83
CA PRO A 384 3.54 15.21 -13.12
C PRO A 384 4.52 14.25 -13.79
N ASN A 385 4.65 14.32 -15.12
CA ASN A 385 5.57 13.54 -15.96
C ASN A 385 5.51 12.01 -15.76
N ASN A 386 4.45 11.54 -15.12
CA ASN A 386 4.14 10.16 -14.84
C ASN A 386 2.62 10.05 -14.68
N SER A 387 1.99 9.10 -15.36
CA SER A 387 0.54 8.90 -15.32
C SER A 387 -0.01 8.67 -13.91
N ASN A 388 0.78 8.07 -13.02
CA ASN A 388 0.39 7.72 -11.66
C ASN A 388 0.43 8.93 -10.71
N VAL A 389 1.16 9.99 -11.08
CA VAL A 389 1.36 11.19 -10.25
C VAL A 389 0.30 12.25 -10.50
N LEU A 390 -0.46 12.14 -11.60
CA LEU A 390 -1.46 13.12 -12.00
C LEU A 390 -2.52 13.35 -10.90
N LEU A 391 -2.96 12.27 -10.23
CA LEU A 391 -3.93 12.36 -9.13
C LEU A 391 -3.35 13.04 -7.90
N THR A 392 -2.11 12.72 -7.54
CA THR A 392 -1.40 13.32 -6.41
C THR A 392 -1.16 14.83 -6.62
N ALA A 393 -0.78 15.24 -7.83
CA ALA A 393 -0.67 16.64 -8.22
C ALA A 393 -2.03 17.37 -8.12
N LYS A 394 -3.13 16.75 -8.56
CA LYS A 394 -4.50 17.28 -8.42
C LYS A 394 -4.96 17.33 -6.96
N GLN A 395 -4.43 16.47 -6.10
CA GLN A 395 -4.72 16.54 -4.68
C GLN A 395 -4.00 17.72 -4.03
N ALA A 396 -2.73 17.97 -4.40
CA ALA A 396 -2.01 19.14 -3.94
C ALA A 396 -2.71 20.43 -4.40
N GLU A 397 -3.25 20.46 -5.62
CA GLU A 397 -4.12 21.54 -6.11
C GLU A 397 -5.33 21.80 -5.21
N LYS A 398 -5.96 20.76 -4.63
CA LYS A 398 -7.14 20.89 -3.76
C LYS A 398 -6.80 21.33 -2.33
N VAL A 399 -5.61 20.98 -1.86
CA VAL A 399 -5.18 21.24 -0.47
C VAL A 399 -4.46 22.59 -0.35
N GLU A 400 -3.81 23.05 -1.41
CA GLU A 400 -3.14 24.34 -1.42
C GLU A 400 -4.15 25.50 -1.31
N GLU A 401 -3.94 26.38 -0.32
CA GLU A 401 -4.86 27.48 -0.03
C GLU A 401 -4.39 28.84 -0.54
N LYS A 402 -3.08 29.04 -0.74
CA LYS A 402 -2.50 30.37 -1.03
C LYS A 402 -2.24 30.59 -2.51
N SER A 403 -1.82 29.56 -3.23
CA SER A 403 -1.44 29.60 -4.64
C SER A 403 -2.53 29.00 -5.52
N LYS A 404 -2.67 29.48 -6.75
CA LYS A 404 -3.52 28.81 -7.74
C LYS A 404 -2.72 27.76 -8.49
N ILE A 405 -3.13 26.51 -8.37
CA ILE A 405 -2.43 25.38 -8.98
C ILE A 405 -3.09 25.03 -10.32
N TYR A 406 -2.26 24.72 -11.32
CA TYR A 406 -2.66 24.33 -12.66
C TYR A 406 -1.91 23.05 -13.06
N VAL A 407 -2.58 21.90 -12.98
CA VAL A 407 -1.95 20.62 -13.32
C VAL A 407 -1.99 20.40 -14.83
N ILE A 408 -0.82 20.37 -15.46
CA ILE A 408 -0.65 20.02 -16.88
C ILE A 408 -0.59 18.49 -16.97
N PRO A 409 -1.41 17.83 -17.82
CA PRO A 409 -1.58 16.38 -17.77
C PRO A 409 -0.44 15.60 -18.46
N THR A 410 0.82 15.94 -18.17
CA THR A 410 2.00 15.22 -18.69
C THR A 410 2.12 13.85 -18.03
N LYS A 411 2.35 12.83 -18.85
CA LYS A 411 2.44 11.42 -18.41
C LYS A 411 3.85 10.85 -18.51
N THR A 412 4.77 11.54 -19.17
CA THR A 412 6.15 11.11 -19.34
C THR A 412 7.10 12.31 -19.21
N ILE A 413 8.39 12.03 -18.97
CA ILE A 413 9.44 13.06 -18.89
C ILE A 413 9.51 13.85 -20.21
N GLN A 414 9.38 13.18 -21.35
CA GLN A 414 9.39 13.79 -22.68
C GLN A 414 8.23 14.78 -22.84
N GLN A 415 7.02 14.38 -22.44
CA GLN A 415 5.87 15.30 -22.46
C GLN A 415 6.09 16.49 -21.51
N GLY A 416 6.69 16.26 -20.35
CA GLY A 416 7.12 17.30 -19.42
C GLY A 416 8.08 18.31 -20.05
N MET A 417 9.11 17.81 -20.72
CA MET A 417 10.12 18.62 -21.39
C MET A 417 9.50 19.51 -22.47
N VAL A 418 8.74 18.92 -23.40
CA VAL A 418 8.10 19.66 -24.50
C VAL A 418 7.07 20.64 -23.98
N SER A 419 6.32 20.30 -22.92
CA SER A 419 5.48 21.25 -22.23
C SER A 419 6.30 22.40 -21.64
N ALA A 420 7.38 22.15 -20.89
CA ALA A 420 8.21 23.20 -20.27
C ALA A 420 8.78 24.19 -21.29
N LEU A 421 9.27 23.71 -22.43
CA LEU A 421 9.78 24.54 -23.53
C LEU A 421 8.72 25.50 -24.11
N ASN A 422 7.43 25.18 -23.96
CA ASN A 422 6.31 26.00 -24.43
C ASN A 422 5.79 26.99 -23.38
N PHE A 423 6.44 27.12 -22.23
CA PHE A 423 6.07 28.09 -21.21
C PHE A 423 6.48 29.50 -21.58
N ASP A 424 5.55 30.45 -21.48
CA ASP A 424 5.81 31.87 -21.71
C ASP A 424 5.49 32.68 -20.44
N PRO A 425 6.48 33.17 -19.69
CA PRO A 425 6.26 33.94 -18.47
C PRO A 425 5.57 35.29 -18.72
N SER A 426 5.53 35.77 -19.97
CA SER A 426 4.82 36.99 -20.38
C SER A 426 3.35 36.73 -20.78
N ALA A 427 2.98 35.47 -21.03
CA ALA A 427 1.61 35.09 -21.39
C ALA A 427 0.66 35.08 -20.18
N SER A 428 -0.65 35.04 -20.46
CA SER A 428 -1.65 34.86 -19.40
C SER A 428 -1.66 33.42 -18.90
N VAL A 429 -2.12 33.23 -17.66
CA VAL A 429 -2.25 31.90 -17.04
C VAL A 429 -3.07 30.94 -17.91
N PHE A 430 -4.17 31.41 -18.49
CA PHE A 430 -5.01 30.63 -19.40
C PHE A 430 -4.28 30.23 -20.69
N LYS A 431 -3.49 31.15 -21.27
CA LYS A 431 -2.68 30.86 -22.47
C LYS A 431 -1.61 29.82 -22.15
N ASN A 432 -0.89 29.97 -21.02
CA ASN A 432 0.08 28.97 -20.57
C ASN A 432 -0.59 27.61 -20.34
N HIS A 433 -1.62 27.53 -19.50
CA HIS A 433 -2.31 26.25 -19.22
C HIS A 433 -2.73 25.52 -20.50
N THR A 434 -3.31 26.25 -21.46
CA THR A 434 -3.79 25.68 -22.71
C THR A 434 -2.64 25.35 -23.68
N GLY A 435 -1.62 26.20 -23.78
CA GLY A 435 -0.44 26.00 -24.63
C GLY A 435 0.38 24.79 -24.19
N LEU A 436 0.74 24.74 -22.90
CA LEU A 436 1.48 23.64 -22.28
C LEU A 436 0.77 22.30 -22.47
N SER A 437 -0.56 22.27 -22.31
CA SER A 437 -1.37 21.05 -22.50
C SER A 437 -1.46 20.61 -23.96
N ARG A 438 -1.39 21.54 -24.92
CA ARG A 438 -1.39 21.21 -26.36
C ARG A 438 -0.04 20.67 -26.81
N ALA A 439 1.05 21.18 -26.24
CA ALA A 439 2.41 20.77 -26.57
C ALA A 439 2.62 19.25 -26.41
N ILE A 440 1.93 18.62 -25.46
CA ILE A 440 1.91 17.15 -25.25
C ILE A 440 1.60 16.37 -26.53
N LYS A 441 0.78 16.92 -27.44
CA LYS A 441 0.36 16.23 -28.68
C LYS A 441 1.41 16.27 -29.78
N ASN A 442 2.44 17.10 -29.62
CA ASN A 442 3.50 17.30 -30.60
C ASN A 442 4.74 16.45 -30.26
N VAL A 443 4.62 15.48 -29.38
CA VAL A 443 5.72 14.60 -29.00
C VAL A 443 5.25 13.18 -28.89
N VAL A 444 6.01 12.26 -29.47
CA VAL A 444 5.92 10.83 -29.18
C VAL A 444 6.93 10.50 -28.09
N SER A 445 6.44 9.98 -26.98
CA SER A 445 7.30 9.52 -25.90
C SER A 445 7.72 8.08 -26.13
N PHE A 446 8.96 7.87 -26.58
CA PHE A 446 9.51 6.53 -26.81
C PHE A 446 10.51 6.17 -25.71
N THR A 447 10.37 5.01 -25.09
CA THR A 447 11.25 4.57 -23.99
C THR A 447 11.70 3.13 -24.19
N ILE A 448 12.91 2.83 -23.73
CA ILE A 448 13.51 1.50 -23.86
C ILE A 448 13.97 1.01 -22.49
N THR A 449 13.59 -0.22 -22.12
CA THR A 449 13.98 -0.87 -20.87
C THR A 449 14.20 -2.37 -21.07
N GLN A 450 14.84 -3.02 -20.10
CA GLN A 450 15.08 -4.46 -20.13
C GLN A 450 14.06 -5.20 -19.26
N ALA A 451 13.47 -6.27 -19.80
CA ALA A 451 12.53 -7.11 -19.09
C ALA A 451 13.23 -7.92 -17.98
N VAL A 452 12.73 -7.82 -16.75
CA VAL A 452 13.30 -8.52 -15.58
C VAL A 452 12.73 -9.93 -15.36
N LYS A 453 11.57 -10.24 -15.96
CA LYS A 453 10.88 -11.52 -15.87
C LYS A 453 10.10 -11.83 -17.15
N ASP A 454 9.69 -13.08 -17.29
CA ASP A 454 8.75 -13.49 -18.34
C ASP A 454 7.35 -12.93 -18.03
N ALA A 455 6.68 -12.41 -19.05
CA ALA A 455 5.33 -11.86 -18.93
C ALA A 455 4.59 -11.92 -20.27
N THR A 456 3.27 -11.75 -20.25
CA THR A 456 2.48 -11.47 -21.45
C THR A 456 1.61 -10.27 -21.15
N VAL A 457 1.76 -9.20 -21.92
CA VAL A 457 1.01 -7.93 -21.77
C VAL A 457 0.42 -7.60 -23.13
N ASP A 458 -0.89 -7.35 -23.20
CA ASP A 458 -1.62 -7.06 -24.45
C ASP A 458 -1.36 -8.05 -25.60
N GLY A 459 -1.16 -9.33 -25.26
CA GLY A 459 -0.84 -10.39 -26.22
C GLY A 459 0.61 -10.44 -26.69
N ILE A 460 1.47 -9.51 -26.26
CA ILE A 460 2.92 -9.51 -26.52
C ILE A 460 3.62 -10.38 -25.49
N LYS A 461 4.30 -11.43 -25.95
CA LYS A 461 5.13 -12.28 -25.09
C LYS A 461 6.47 -11.58 -24.82
N ILE A 462 6.77 -11.40 -23.54
CA ILE A 462 7.98 -10.77 -23.04
C ILE A 462 8.78 -11.86 -22.34
N LYS A 463 10.04 -12.05 -22.74
CA LYS A 463 10.97 -12.93 -22.03
C LYS A 463 11.95 -12.11 -21.21
N LYS A 464 12.36 -12.66 -20.08
CA LYS A 464 13.41 -12.13 -19.23
C LYS A 464 14.66 -11.83 -20.07
N ASN A 465 15.28 -10.68 -19.80
CA ASN A 465 16.44 -10.10 -20.47
C ASN A 465 16.22 -9.60 -21.90
N GLN A 466 15.00 -9.64 -22.45
CA GLN A 466 14.71 -8.96 -23.70
C GLN A 466 14.66 -7.44 -23.51
N GLN A 467 15.01 -6.73 -24.57
CA GLN A 467 14.80 -5.29 -24.68
C GLN A 467 13.35 -5.02 -25.06
N MET A 468 12.73 -4.05 -24.41
CA MET A 468 11.33 -3.70 -24.58
C MET A 468 11.22 -2.23 -24.94
N ALA A 469 10.50 -1.95 -26.02
CA ALA A 469 10.16 -0.59 -26.44
C ALA A 469 8.73 -0.26 -26.04
N ILE A 470 8.55 0.94 -25.48
CA ILE A 470 7.26 1.48 -25.07
C ILE A 470 7.10 2.85 -25.73
N ALA A 471 6.02 3.04 -26.49
CA ALA A 471 5.64 4.33 -27.07
C ALA A 471 4.33 4.81 -26.45
N ASP A 472 4.32 6.03 -25.91
CA ASP A 472 3.17 6.67 -25.25
C ASP A 472 2.47 5.76 -24.22
N GLY A 473 3.27 5.02 -23.45
CA GLY A 473 2.81 4.13 -22.39
C GLY A 473 2.38 2.73 -22.85
N LYS A 474 2.45 2.42 -24.14
CA LYS A 474 2.11 1.08 -24.68
C LYS A 474 3.36 0.32 -25.11
N ILE A 475 3.43 -0.96 -24.78
CA ILE A 475 4.50 -1.83 -25.27
C ILE A 475 4.30 -2.06 -26.76
N VAL A 476 5.30 -1.70 -27.56
CA VAL A 476 5.22 -1.75 -29.03
C VAL A 476 6.13 -2.80 -29.65
N ALA A 477 7.17 -3.23 -28.92
CA ALA A 477 8.05 -4.30 -29.35
C ALA A 477 8.85 -4.93 -28.20
N THR A 478 9.22 -6.19 -28.39
CA THR A 478 10.23 -6.90 -27.59
C THR A 478 11.25 -7.56 -28.52
N GLU A 479 12.54 -7.33 -28.28
CA GLU A 479 13.62 -7.82 -29.13
C GLU A 479 14.80 -8.33 -28.29
N SER A 480 15.69 -9.10 -28.91
CA SER A 480 16.86 -9.67 -28.22
C SER A 480 18.01 -8.67 -28.02
N SER A 481 17.99 -7.51 -28.68
CA SER A 481 19.04 -6.49 -28.59
C SER A 481 18.51 -5.09 -28.84
N LEU A 482 19.24 -4.07 -28.37
CA LEU A 482 18.89 -2.66 -28.55
C LEU A 482 18.90 -2.25 -30.03
N ASN A 483 19.87 -2.73 -30.82
CA ASN A 483 19.95 -2.41 -32.25
C ASN A 483 18.71 -2.87 -33.01
N LEU A 484 18.13 -4.03 -32.64
CA LEU A 484 16.86 -4.48 -33.22
C LEU A 484 15.67 -3.59 -32.81
N ILE A 485 15.68 -3.06 -31.58
CA ILE A 485 14.67 -2.07 -31.15
C ILE A 485 14.80 -0.80 -32.00
N PHE A 486 16.02 -0.31 -32.23
CA PHE A 486 16.26 0.87 -33.07
C PHE A 486 15.74 0.66 -34.49
N GLU A 487 16.22 -0.39 -35.17
CA GLU A 487 15.90 -0.69 -36.56
C GLU A 487 14.42 -1.02 -36.80
N LYS A 488 13.81 -1.84 -35.95
CA LYS A 488 12.44 -2.35 -36.20
C LYS A 488 11.34 -1.58 -35.50
N SER A 489 11.66 -0.79 -34.47
CA SER A 489 10.64 -0.15 -33.63
C SER A 489 10.79 1.36 -33.63
N LEU A 490 11.95 1.89 -33.23
CA LEU A 490 12.18 3.34 -33.18
C LEU A 490 12.00 3.99 -34.55
N SER A 491 12.51 3.35 -35.61
CA SER A 491 12.38 3.80 -37.01
C SER A 491 10.95 4.09 -37.46
N LYS A 492 9.95 3.41 -36.87
CA LYS A 492 8.53 3.59 -37.24
C LYS A 492 7.93 4.89 -36.70
N TYR A 493 8.57 5.50 -35.70
CA TYR A 493 8.10 6.72 -35.06
C TYR A 493 8.84 7.96 -35.56
N ILE A 494 10.00 7.79 -36.21
CA ILE A 494 10.72 8.87 -36.88
C ILE A 494 10.15 9.02 -38.28
N THR A 495 9.63 10.20 -38.60
CA THR A 495 9.00 10.47 -39.89
C THR A 495 9.62 11.69 -40.56
N HIS A 496 9.25 11.97 -41.81
CA HIS A 496 9.66 13.20 -42.50
C HIS A 496 9.15 14.50 -41.84
N LYS A 497 8.28 14.39 -40.83
CA LYS A 497 7.79 15.53 -40.02
C LYS A 497 8.53 15.68 -38.70
N THR A 498 9.38 14.72 -38.35
CA THR A 498 10.18 14.79 -37.12
C THR A 498 11.26 15.85 -37.31
N GLU A 499 11.26 16.85 -36.46
CA GLU A 499 12.22 17.96 -36.53
C GLU A 499 13.40 17.72 -35.59
N ILE A 500 13.11 17.30 -34.36
CA ILE A 500 14.12 17.10 -33.32
C ILE A 500 13.88 15.82 -32.52
N ILE A 501 14.97 15.17 -32.14
CA ILE A 501 14.96 14.02 -31.23
C ILE A 501 15.84 14.32 -30.02
N THR A 502 15.24 14.32 -28.83
CA THR A 502 15.98 14.47 -27.56
C THR A 502 16.09 13.14 -26.86
N VAL A 503 17.31 12.68 -26.58
CA VAL A 503 17.58 11.37 -25.96
C VAL A 503 18.19 11.56 -24.56
N PHE A 504 17.51 11.08 -23.52
CA PHE A 504 18.07 10.95 -22.18
C PHE A 504 18.59 9.53 -21.93
N VAL A 505 19.87 9.43 -21.59
CA VAL A 505 20.57 8.16 -21.37
C VAL A 505 20.44 7.70 -19.92
N GLY A 506 20.15 6.41 -19.72
CA GLY A 506 20.06 5.81 -18.38
C GLY A 506 21.43 5.53 -17.76
N GLN A 507 21.47 5.47 -16.43
CA GLN A 507 22.71 5.31 -15.64
C GLN A 507 23.55 4.07 -16.04
N ASP A 508 22.87 2.97 -16.36
CA ASP A 508 23.51 1.68 -16.68
C ASP A 508 23.72 1.47 -18.19
N THR A 509 23.47 2.47 -19.02
CA THR A 509 23.63 2.36 -20.47
C THR A 509 25.09 2.54 -20.86
N ASP A 510 25.69 1.51 -21.44
CA ASP A 510 27.08 1.55 -21.87
C ASP A 510 27.33 2.49 -23.07
N ALA A 511 28.57 2.97 -23.20
CA ALA A 511 28.99 3.89 -24.26
C ALA A 511 28.83 3.31 -25.67
N LYS A 512 28.87 1.97 -25.81
CA LYS A 512 28.70 1.31 -27.11
C LYS A 512 27.26 1.45 -27.59
N ASN A 513 26.28 1.23 -26.73
CA ASN A 513 24.86 1.37 -27.07
C ASN A 513 24.50 2.82 -27.44
N ILE A 514 25.11 3.81 -26.78
CA ILE A 514 24.97 5.22 -27.15
C ILE A 514 25.54 5.47 -28.54
N SER A 515 26.74 4.95 -28.84
CA SER A 515 27.37 5.07 -30.14
C SER A 515 26.58 4.36 -31.25
N ASP A 516 25.99 3.21 -30.95
CA ASP A 516 25.16 2.44 -31.88
C ASP A 516 23.86 3.22 -32.19
N LEU A 517 23.25 3.87 -31.20
CA LEU A 517 22.09 4.75 -31.42
C LEU A 517 22.44 5.97 -32.29
N ARG A 518 23.56 6.64 -32.03
CA ARG A 518 24.05 7.77 -32.85
C ARG A 518 24.22 7.36 -34.30
N LYS A 519 24.96 6.27 -34.51
CA LYS A 519 25.20 5.72 -35.85
C LYS A 519 23.89 5.37 -36.56
N PHE A 520 22.95 4.74 -35.85
CA PHE A 520 21.63 4.42 -36.39
C PHE A 520 20.88 5.68 -36.84
N LEU A 521 20.86 6.75 -36.04
CA LEU A 521 20.19 8.00 -36.39
C LEU A 521 20.88 8.67 -37.60
N ASP A 522 22.21 8.82 -37.56
CA ASP A 522 23.02 9.47 -38.61
C ASP A 522 22.92 8.76 -39.98
N GLU A 523 22.86 7.43 -39.99
CA GLU A 523 22.84 6.64 -41.23
C GLU A 523 21.45 6.54 -41.87
N ASN A 524 20.38 6.70 -41.10
CA ASN A 524 19.02 6.37 -41.56
C ASN A 524 18.07 7.58 -41.63
N PHE A 525 18.36 8.69 -40.95
CA PHE A 525 17.45 9.83 -40.85
C PHE A 525 18.19 11.17 -40.97
N ASP A 526 17.51 12.15 -41.56
CA ASP A 526 17.97 13.55 -41.63
C ASP A 526 17.22 14.36 -40.57
N VAL A 527 17.57 14.14 -39.30
CA VAL A 527 16.91 14.75 -38.13
C VAL A 527 17.97 15.32 -37.18
N GLU A 528 17.66 16.44 -36.54
CA GLU A 528 18.51 16.98 -35.48
C GLU A 528 18.28 16.18 -34.21
N TYR A 529 19.35 15.82 -33.49
CA TYR A 529 19.20 15.12 -32.21
C TYR A 529 20.23 15.54 -31.18
N GLU A 530 19.80 15.52 -29.93
CA GLU A 530 20.64 15.75 -28.77
C GLU A 530 20.63 14.50 -27.87
N ILE A 531 21.78 14.19 -27.27
CA ILE A 531 21.90 13.10 -26.29
C ILE A 531 22.43 13.68 -24.99
N ILE A 532 21.61 13.56 -23.94
CA ILE A 532 21.82 14.12 -22.62
C ILE A 532 21.95 12.97 -21.62
N ASP A 533 22.80 13.14 -20.60
CA ASP A 533 22.83 12.20 -19.49
C ASP A 533 21.57 12.37 -18.64
N GLY A 534 20.73 11.34 -18.63
CA GLY A 534 19.48 11.35 -17.89
C GLY A 534 19.60 10.69 -16.52
N GLY A 535 20.64 9.89 -16.24
CA GLY A 535 20.85 9.25 -14.94
C GLY A 535 19.69 8.37 -14.41
N GLN A 536 18.63 8.11 -15.20
CA GLN A 536 17.53 7.28 -14.75
C GLN A 536 17.94 5.80 -14.69
N LYS A 537 17.42 5.08 -13.69
CA LYS A 537 17.81 3.67 -13.43
C LYS A 537 17.00 2.63 -14.22
N VAL A 538 15.75 2.94 -14.54
CA VAL A 538 14.81 1.95 -15.09
C VAL A 538 14.91 1.85 -16.62
N TYR A 539 15.09 2.99 -17.28
CA TYR A 539 15.05 3.08 -18.74
C TYR A 539 16.43 3.35 -19.29
N SER A 540 16.89 2.50 -20.21
CA SER A 540 18.17 2.69 -20.90
C SER A 540 18.15 3.96 -21.75
N PHE A 541 16.99 4.28 -22.36
CA PHE A 541 16.76 5.50 -23.13
C PHE A 541 15.35 6.04 -22.90
N LEU A 542 15.25 7.36 -22.69
CA LEU A 542 14.01 8.13 -22.85
C LEU A 542 14.18 9.02 -24.08
N ILE A 543 13.38 8.81 -25.12
CA ILE A 543 13.51 9.47 -26.41
C ILE A 543 12.25 10.31 -26.65
N SER A 544 12.42 11.62 -26.76
CA SER A 544 11.42 12.58 -27.24
C SER A 544 11.54 12.65 -28.76
N ILE A 545 10.44 12.40 -29.48
CA ILE A 545 10.40 12.51 -30.94
C ILE A 545 9.34 13.56 -31.27
N GLU A 546 9.78 14.73 -31.72
CA GLU A 546 8.93 15.91 -31.93
C GLU A 546 8.65 16.17 -33.41
#